data_AF-A0AAD3RH79-F1
#
_entry.id   AF-A0AAD3RH79-F1
#
_cell.length_a   1.000
_cell.length_b   1.000
_cell.length_c   1.000
_cell.angle_alpha   90.00
_cell.angle_beta   90.00
_cell.angle_gamma   90.00
#
_symmetry.space_group_name_H-M   'P 1'
#
loop_
_entity.id
_entity.type
_entity.pdbx_description
1 polymer ?
#
loop_
_entity_poly.entity_id
_entity_poly.type
_entity_poly.pdbx_seq_one_letter_code
_entity_poly.pdbx_strand_id
1 'polypeptide(L)'
;MRYTTLLALLAGVVLYLVMGALVFSTLELPKESSAYEDLLRTKQDFLDNNSCVTELDFHKLVKGVASAVDAGLDVSSLSPNFTTR
;
A
#
# COMPACT_ATOMS: atom_id res chain seq x y z
N MET A 1 4.15 -18.91 -39.60
CA MET A 1 3.19 -18.09 -38.80
C MET A 1 3.01 -16.77 -39.51
N ARG A 2 1.75 -16.36 -39.75
CA ARG A 2 1.45 -15.11 -40.44
C ARG A 2 1.69 -13.97 -39.44
N TYR A 3 2.82 -13.26 -39.55
CA TYR A 3 3.24 -12.19 -38.63
C TYR A 3 2.12 -11.20 -38.27
N THR A 4 1.22 -10.96 -39.22
CA THR A 4 0.01 -10.14 -39.06
C THR A 4 -0.92 -10.62 -37.94
N THR A 5 -1.10 -11.92 -37.72
CA THR A 5 -1.96 -12.44 -36.64
C THR A 5 -1.33 -12.23 -35.27
N LEU A 6 0.00 -12.35 -35.17
CA LEU A 6 0.71 -12.08 -33.92
C LEU A 6 0.63 -10.61 -33.54
N LEU A 7 0.79 -9.71 -34.52
CA LEU A 7 0.65 -8.27 -34.29
C LEU A 7 -0.77 -7.90 -33.83
N ALA A 8 -1.79 -8.49 -34.44
CA ALA A 8 -3.19 -8.26 -34.07
C ALA A 8 -3.49 -8.75 -32.64
N LEU A 9 -2.99 -9.94 -32.27
CA LEU A 9 -3.13 -10.46 -30.91
C LEU A 9 -2.40 -9.59 -29.89
N LEU A 10 -1.16 -9.17 -30.19
CA LEU A 10 -0.41 -8.27 -29.32
C LEU A 10 -1.15 -6.96 -29.09
N ALA A 11 -1.66 -6.33 -30.16
CA ALA A 11 -2.44 -5.10 -30.06
C ALA A 11 -3.72 -5.31 -29.23
N GLY A 12 -4.42 -6.43 -29.43
CA GLY A 12 -5.60 -6.78 -28.64
C GLY A 12 -5.29 -6.93 -27.14
N VAL A 13 -4.20 -7.61 -26.79
CA VAL A 13 -3.76 -7.77 -25.39
C VAL A 13 -3.36 -6.43 -24.78
N VAL A 14 -2.61 -5.60 -25.50
CA VAL A 14 -2.22 -4.27 -25.01
C VAL A 14 -3.46 -3.41 -24.76
N LEU A 15 -4.41 -3.37 -25.70
CA LEU A 15 -5.67 -2.64 -25.52
C LEU A 15 -6.46 -3.16 -24.31
N TYR A 16 -6.53 -4.47 -24.13
CA TYR A 16 -7.18 -5.09 -22.98
C TYR A 16 -6.54 -4.66 -21.65
N LEU A 17 -5.21 -4.67 -21.56
CA LEU A 17 -4.48 -4.24 -20.37
C LEU A 17 -4.67 -2.75 -20.08
N VAL A 18 -4.68 -1.89 -21.10
CA VAL A 18 -4.94 -0.45 -20.93
C VAL A 18 -6.35 -0.21 -20.41
N MET A 19 -7.35 -0.90 -20.97
CA MET A 19 -8.73 -0.80 -20.47
C MET A 19 -8.84 -1.30 -19.03
N GLY A 20 -8.18 -2.41 -18.69
CA GLY A 20 -8.10 -2.91 -17.32
C GLY A 20 -7.48 -1.88 -16.37
N ALA A 21 -6.35 -1.28 -16.73
CA ALA A 21 -5.68 -0.27 -15.93
C ALA A 21 -6.56 0.97 -15.70
N LEU A 22 -7.31 1.42 -16.71
CA LEU A 22 -8.25 2.54 -16.57
C LEU A 22 -9.38 2.19 -15.60
N VAL A 23 -9.97 0.99 -15.72
CA VAL A 23 -11.05 0.53 -14.82
C VAL A 23 -10.54 0.38 -13.39
N PHE A 24 -9.38 -0.25 -13.18
CA PHE A 24 -8.82 -0.38 -11.83
C PHE A 24 -8.44 0.98 -11.25
N SER A 25 -7.84 1.87 -12.04
CA SER A 25 -7.50 3.20 -11.57
C SER A 25 -8.74 3.96 -11.12
N THR A 26 -9.84 3.95 -11.88
CA THR A 26 -11.05 4.68 -11.47
C THR A 26 -11.72 4.09 -10.22
N LEU A 27 -11.63 2.78 -10.03
CA LEU A 27 -12.25 2.10 -8.89
C LEU A 27 -11.40 2.17 -7.61
N GLU A 28 -10.08 2.04 -7.72
CA GLU A 28 -9.19 1.87 -6.57
C GLU A 28 -8.50 3.18 -6.10
N LEU A 29 -8.20 4.14 -6.99
CA LEU A 29 -7.54 5.41 -6.60
C LEU A 29 -8.25 6.16 -5.47
N PRO A 30 -9.60 6.30 -5.47
CA PRO A 30 -10.28 7.03 -4.41
C PRO A 30 -10.06 6.38 -3.04
N LYS A 31 -10.02 5.04 -3.00
CA LYS A 31 -9.81 4.28 -1.78
C LYS A 31 -8.36 4.35 -1.32
N GLU A 32 -7.41 4.25 -2.24
CA GLU A 32 -5.98 4.46 -1.97
C GLU A 32 -5.73 5.86 -1.39
N SER A 33 -6.30 6.89 -2.01
CA SER A 33 -6.18 8.27 -1.54
C SER A 33 -6.77 8.46 -0.14
N SER A 34 -7.95 7.90 0.14
CA SER A 34 -8.54 7.97 1.48
C SER A 34 -7.65 7.30 2.52
N ALA A 35 -7.12 6.11 2.23
CA ALA A 35 -6.22 5.41 3.14
C ALA A 35 -4.91 6.18 3.38
N TYR A 36 -4.39 6.86 2.36
CA TYR A 36 -3.21 7.72 2.48
C TYR A 36 -3.48 8.94 3.39
N GLU A 37 -4.60 9.61 3.20
CA GLU A 37 -4.98 10.76 4.05
C GLU A 37 -5.21 10.34 5.50
N ASP A 38 -5.84 9.19 5.74
CA ASP A 38 -6.04 8.66 7.09
C ASP A 38 -4.71 8.26 7.76
N LEU A 39 -3.75 7.72 6.99
CA LEU A 39 -2.40 7.46 7.48
C LEU A 39 -1.69 8.76 7.88
N LEU A 40 -1.81 9.81 7.05
CA LEU A 40 -1.20 11.11 7.31
C LEU A 40 -1.79 11.76 8.56
N ARG A 41 -3.12 11.72 8.71
CA ARG A 41 -3.81 12.20 9.91
C ARG A 41 -3.36 11.43 11.14
N THR A 42 -3.30 10.10 11.07
CA THR A 42 -2.86 9.25 12.18
C THR A 42 -1.42 9.54 12.59
N LYS A 43 -0.52 9.77 11.62
CA LYS A 43 0.86 10.19 11.89
C LYS A 43 0.90 11.52 12.63
N GLN A 44 0.17 12.53 12.12
CA GLN A 44 0.13 13.87 12.71
C GLN A 44 -0.38 13.80 14.16
N ASP A 45 -1.52 13.15 14.37
CA ASP A 45 -2.14 12.98 15.69
C ASP A 45 -1.18 12.25 16.66
N PHE A 46 -0.42 11.25 16.18
CA PHE A 46 0.54 10.55 17.01
C PHE A 46 1.72 11.43 17.43
N LEU A 47 2.31 12.19 16.49
CA LEU A 47 3.47 13.04 16.76
C LEU A 47 3.08 14.25 17.65
N ASP A 48 1.90 14.82 17.42
CA ASP A 48 1.39 15.96 18.21
C ASP A 48 1.13 15.54 19.67
N ASN A 49 0.65 14.32 19.90
CA ASN A 49 0.44 13.78 21.25
C ASN A 49 1.71 13.26 21.93
N ASN A 50 2.78 12.98 21.18
CA ASN A 50 4.01 12.37 21.67
C ASN A 50 5.23 13.19 21.28
N SER A 51 5.42 14.34 21.93
CA SER A 51 6.53 15.26 21.67
C SER A 51 7.94 14.67 21.90
N CYS A 52 8.02 13.49 22.52
CA CYS A 52 9.27 12.74 22.73
C CYS A 52 9.70 11.92 21.50
N VAL A 53 8.84 11.74 20.50
CA VAL A 53 9.13 10.93 19.31
C VAL A 53 9.45 11.85 18.14
N THR A 54 10.60 11.64 17.52
CA THR A 54 10.96 12.37 16.30
C THR A 54 10.27 11.74 15.09
N GLU A 55 10.07 12.54 14.03
CA GLU A 55 9.51 12.04 12.77
C GLU A 55 10.36 10.92 12.17
N LEU A 56 11.69 11.00 12.33
CA LEU A 56 12.63 9.98 11.88
C LEU A 56 12.41 8.65 12.62
N ASP A 57 12.23 8.70 13.94
CA ASP A 57 12.05 7.50 14.75
C ASP A 57 10.66 6.88 14.56
N PHE A 58 9.63 7.71 14.37
CA PHE A 58 8.31 7.24 13.94
C PHE A 58 8.39 6.52 12.59
N HIS A 59 9.07 7.09 11.60
CA HIS A 59 9.23 6.47 10.30
C HIS A 59 9.99 5.13 10.37
N LYS A 60 11.04 5.03 11.20
CA LYS A 60 11.75 3.76 11.44
C LYS A 60 10.81 2.70 12.03
N LEU A 61 9.99 3.07 13.01
CA LEU A 61 9.02 2.17 13.64
C LEU A 61 7.98 1.67 12.62
N VAL A 62 7.33 2.58 11.89
CA VAL A 62 6.31 2.22 10.89
C VAL A 62 6.89 1.34 9.79
N LYS A 63 8.12 1.62 9.32
CA LYS A 63 8.80 0.78 8.33
C LYS A 63 9.07 -0.62 8.87
N GLY A 64 9.49 -0.75 10.13
CA GLY A 64 9.68 -2.03 10.80
C GLY A 64 8.38 -2.84 10.90
N VAL A 65 7.30 -2.20 11.33
CA VAL A 65 5.96 -2.83 11.40
C VAL A 65 5.49 -3.25 10.02
N ALA A 66 5.56 -2.38 9.01
CA ALA A 66 5.17 -2.69 7.64
C ALA A 66 5.94 -3.89 7.08
N SER A 67 7.25 -3.97 7.33
CA SER A 67 8.08 -5.11 6.92
C SER A 67 7.69 -6.42 7.63
N ALA A 68 7.26 -6.36 8.89
CA ALA A 68 6.80 -7.55 9.62
C ALA A 68 5.44 -8.02 9.12
N VAL A 69 4.52 -7.10 8.82
CA VAL A 69 3.21 -7.40 8.22
C VAL A 69 3.37 -8.00 6.83
N ASP A 70 4.27 -7.47 6.00
CA ASP A 70 4.60 -8.02 4.68
C ASP A 70 5.15 -9.46 4.79
N ALA A 71 5.86 -9.77 5.88
CA ALA A 71 6.31 -11.14 6.21
C ALA A 71 5.21 -12.03 6.81
N GLY A 72 3.98 -11.54 6.94
CA GLY A 72 2.81 -12.29 7.40
C GLY A 72 2.47 -12.15 8.89
N LEU A 73 3.07 -11.21 9.62
CA LEU A 73 2.69 -10.92 11.00
C LEU A 73 1.30 -10.27 11.06
N ASP A 74 0.37 -10.86 11.81
CA ASP A 74 -0.93 -10.24 12.10
C ASP A 74 -0.82 -9.27 13.29
N VAL A 75 -1.03 -7.98 13.03
CA VAL A 75 -0.97 -6.92 14.07
C VAL A 75 -2.21 -6.97 14.97
N SER A 76 -3.32 -7.54 14.51
CA SER A 76 -4.60 -7.58 15.24
C SER A 76 -4.53 -8.51 16.45
N SER A 77 -3.68 -9.54 16.38
CA SER A 77 -3.42 -10.48 17.47
C SER A 77 -2.24 -10.07 18.36
N LEU A 78 -1.64 -8.90 18.11
CA LEU A 78 -0.47 -8.43 18.83
C LEU A 78 -0.85 -7.87 20.20
N SER A 79 -0.26 -8.42 21.25
CA SER A 79 -0.38 -7.89 22.61
C SER A 79 0.27 -6.51 22.70
N PRO A 80 -0.33 -5.54 23.41
CA PRO A 80 0.30 -4.24 23.67
C PRO A 80 1.60 -4.37 24.46
N ASN A 81 1.79 -5.49 25.18
CA ASN A 81 3.09 -5.89 25.71
C ASN A 81 3.78 -6.81 24.70
N PHE A 82 4.71 -6.25 23.93
CA PHE A 82 5.63 -6.95 23.00
C PHE A 82 6.59 -7.94 23.69
N THR A 83 6.28 -8.40 24.89
CA THR A 83 7.18 -9.15 25.78
C THR A 83 7.07 -10.67 25.59
N THR A 84 6.18 -11.17 24.73
CA THR A 84 5.97 -12.63 24.61
C THR A 84 5.78 -13.02 23.15
N ARG A 85 6.66 -13.92 22.69
CA ARG A 85 6.52 -14.72 21.47
C ARG A 85 6.08 -16.12 21.86
#